data_AF-A0A543PWI5-F1
#
_entry.id   AF-A0A543PWI5-F1
#
_cell.length_a   1.000
_cell.length_b   1.000
_cell.length_c   1.000
_cell.angle_alpha   90.00
_cell.angle_beta   90.00
_cell.angle_gamma   90.00
#
_symmetry.space_group_name_H-M   'P 1'
#
loop_
_entity.id
_entity.type
_entity.pdbx_description
1 polymer ?
#
loop_
_entity_poly.entity_id
_entity_poly.type
_entity_poly.pdbx_seq_one_letter_code
_entity_poly.pdbx_strand_id
1 'polypeptide(L)'
;MSGWMINIDLPLEIVQQILEALPEGQVKGFAEGFSVTFADGVVAYGSDAEPDAGTDIVVKGPAATRQWQLYRHLESESPNDVVLWMMNDGAVFVAGRGTTAAELGL
;
A
#
# COMPACT_ATOMS: atom_id res chain seq x y z
N MET A 1 -5.26 -17.50 -4.75
CA MET A 1 -3.98 -16.78 -4.56
C MET A 1 -4.18 -15.91 -3.35
N SER A 2 -3.22 -15.86 -2.42
CA SER A 2 -3.23 -14.98 -1.25
C SER A 2 -2.43 -13.72 -1.56
N GLY A 3 -3.06 -12.56 -1.59
CA GLY A 3 -2.51 -11.22 -1.66
C GLY A 3 -2.69 -10.45 -0.35
N TRP A 4 -2.17 -9.23 -0.38
CA TRP A 4 -2.31 -8.23 0.66
C TRP A 4 -2.76 -6.93 0.01
N MET A 5 -3.53 -6.14 0.74
CA MET A 5 -3.96 -4.82 0.33
C MET A 5 -3.51 -3.83 1.39
N ILE A 6 -2.90 -2.73 0.95
CA ILE A 6 -2.58 -1.56 1.74
C ILE A 6 -3.40 -0.41 1.16
N ASN A 7 -4.09 0.34 2.01
CA ASN A 7 -4.77 1.56 1.59
C ASN A 7 -4.22 2.73 2.41
N ILE A 8 -4.10 3.87 1.76
CA ILE A 8 -3.60 5.09 2.35
C ILE A 8 -4.40 6.28 1.85
N ASP A 9 -4.81 7.16 2.76
CA ASP A 9 -5.52 8.40 2.43
C ASP A 9 -4.54 9.48 1.92
N LEU A 10 -3.89 9.17 0.80
CA LEU A 10 -3.04 10.06 0.04
C LEU A 10 -3.31 9.87 -1.46
N PRO A 11 -3.20 10.94 -2.27
CA PRO A 11 -3.33 10.83 -3.73
C PRO A 11 -2.30 9.89 -4.34
N LEU A 12 -2.69 9.20 -5.41
CA LEU A 12 -1.87 8.23 -6.13
C LEU A 12 -0.49 8.76 -6.49
N GLU A 13 -0.38 10.01 -6.95
CA GLU A 13 0.92 10.58 -7.34
C GLU A 13 1.85 10.77 -6.14
N ILE A 14 1.30 11.13 -4.97
CA ILE A 14 2.08 11.30 -3.73
C ILE A 14 2.57 9.96 -3.23
N VAL A 15 1.71 8.93 -3.26
CA VAL A 15 2.08 7.57 -2.87
C VAL A 15 3.16 7.01 -3.79
N GLN A 16 3.05 7.23 -5.12
CA GLN A 16 4.09 6.85 -6.06
C GLN A 16 5.42 7.52 -5.72
N GLN A 17 5.44 8.84 -5.48
CA GLN A 17 6.65 9.58 -5.12
C GLN A 17 7.30 9.07 -3.84
N ILE A 18 6.51 8.74 -2.81
CA ILE A 18 7.02 8.12 -1.58
C ILE A 18 7.71 6.79 -1.90
N LEU A 19 7.08 5.96 -2.72
CA LEU A 19 7.59 4.64 -3.06
C LEU A 19 8.78 4.67 -4.03
N GLU A 20 8.97 5.75 -4.81
CA GLU A 20 10.17 5.93 -5.65
C GLU A 20 11.45 6.00 -4.81
N ALA A 21 11.36 6.40 -3.53
CA ALA A 21 12.47 6.38 -2.58
C ALA A 21 12.69 5.02 -1.90
N LEU A 22 11.88 3.99 -2.20
CA LEU A 22 11.99 2.66 -1.60
C LEU A 22 13.26 1.95 -2.08
N PRO A 23 14.25 1.66 -1.21
CA PRO A 23 15.57 1.17 -1.64
C PRO A 23 15.58 -0.16 -2.40
N GLU A 24 14.56 -0.99 -2.22
CA GLU A 24 14.51 -2.36 -2.75
C GLU A 24 13.39 -2.59 -3.77
N GLY A 25 12.69 -1.53 -4.17
CA GLY A 25 11.60 -1.58 -5.15
C GLY A 25 11.89 -0.75 -6.37
N GLN A 26 11.64 -1.30 -7.56
CA GLN A 26 11.62 -0.50 -8.79
C GLN A 26 10.20 -0.02 -9.05
N VAL A 27 10.00 1.30 -8.97
CA VAL A 27 8.71 1.92 -9.24
C VAL A 27 8.58 2.28 -10.71
N LYS A 28 7.44 1.97 -11.30
CA LYS A 28 7.05 2.38 -12.65
C LYS A 28 5.61 2.85 -12.67
N GLY A 29 5.42 4.14 -12.93
CA GLY A 29 4.11 4.73 -13.19
C GLY A 29 3.56 4.40 -14.57
N PHE A 30 2.24 4.45 -14.69
CA PHE A 30 1.45 4.34 -15.92
C PHE A 30 0.15 5.14 -15.77
N ALA A 31 -0.68 5.21 -16.81
CA ALA A 31 -1.80 6.16 -16.87
C ALA A 31 -2.84 6.03 -15.74
N GLU A 32 -3.00 4.83 -15.17
CA GLU A 32 -4.04 4.49 -14.19
C GLU A 32 -3.43 4.00 -12.86
N GLY A 33 -2.14 4.22 -12.62
CA GLY A 33 -1.50 3.61 -11.46
C GLY A 33 0.02 3.56 -11.51
N PHE A 34 0.57 2.75 -10.61
CA PHE A 34 1.98 2.39 -10.61
C PHE A 34 2.18 0.92 -10.27
N SER A 35 3.38 0.44 -10.52
CA SER A 35 3.83 -0.87 -10.05
C SER A 35 5.14 -0.73 -9.29
N VAL A 36 5.30 -1.52 -8.23
CA VAL A 36 6.57 -1.72 -7.52
C VAL A 36 7.01 -3.15 -7.75
N THR A 37 8.16 -3.34 -8.40
CA THR A 37 8.74 -4.66 -8.66
C THR A 37 9.94 -4.89 -7.75
N PHE A 38 9.93 -6.00 -7.02
CA PHE A 38 11.02 -6.42 -6.16
C PHE A 38 11.90 -7.46 -6.87
N ALA A 39 13.18 -7.55 -6.46
CA ALA A 39 14.14 -8.47 -7.07
C ALA A 39 13.79 -9.96 -6.87
N ASP A 40 12.98 -10.29 -5.86
CA ASP A 40 12.46 -11.63 -5.60
C ASP A 40 11.21 -11.98 -6.43
N GLY A 41 10.79 -11.09 -7.33
CA GLY A 41 9.66 -11.29 -8.23
C GLY A 41 8.30 -10.96 -7.61
N VAL A 42 8.25 -10.45 -6.38
CA VAL A 42 7.02 -9.86 -5.82
C VAL A 42 6.69 -8.58 -6.58
N VAL A 43 5.41 -8.36 -6.85
CA VAL A 43 4.92 -7.15 -7.51
C VAL A 43 3.76 -6.56 -6.72
N ALA A 44 3.83 -5.26 -6.45
CA ALA A 44 2.72 -4.48 -5.92
C ALA A 44 2.17 -3.55 -6.99
N TYR A 45 0.85 -3.35 -7.01
CA TYR A 45 0.16 -2.46 -7.93
C TYR A 45 -0.61 -1.42 -7.14
N GLY A 46 -0.34 -0.15 -7.42
CA GLY A 46 -1.07 0.99 -6.86
C GLY A 46 -2.08 1.54 -7.85
N SER A 47 -3.28 1.86 -7.38
CA SER A 47 -4.35 2.53 -8.14
C SER A 47 -5.18 3.41 -7.19
N ASP A 48 -5.99 4.30 -7.75
CA ASP A 48 -6.97 5.07 -6.96
C ASP A 48 -7.93 4.12 -6.24
N ALA A 49 -8.26 4.44 -4.98
CA ALA A 49 -9.10 3.63 -4.11
C ALA A 49 -10.60 3.83 -4.36
N GLU A 50 -11.08 3.69 -5.61
CA GLU A 50 -12.49 3.97 -5.94
C GLU A 50 -13.48 3.03 -5.22
N PRO A 51 -14.61 3.55 -4.68
CA PRO A 51 -15.13 4.92 -4.79
C PRO A 51 -14.63 5.91 -3.71
N ASP A 52 -13.74 5.46 -2.83
CA ASP A 52 -13.19 6.25 -1.73
C ASP A 52 -12.06 7.17 -2.21
N ALA A 53 -11.64 8.10 -1.34
CA ALA A 53 -10.44 8.89 -1.57
C ALA A 53 -9.20 8.10 -1.14
N GLY A 54 -8.09 8.28 -1.85
CA GLY A 54 -6.80 7.69 -1.50
C GLY A 54 -6.29 6.70 -2.54
N THR A 55 -5.35 5.86 -2.11
CA THR A 55 -4.65 4.89 -2.97
C THR A 55 -4.73 3.49 -2.38
N ASP A 56 -5.11 2.53 -3.22
CA ASP A 56 -5.03 1.11 -2.93
C ASP A 56 -3.76 0.51 -3.54
N ILE A 57 -3.05 -0.30 -2.74
CA ILE A 57 -1.86 -1.04 -3.16
C ILE A 57 -2.10 -2.53 -2.94
N VAL A 58 -2.22 -3.28 -4.03
CA VAL A 58 -2.36 -4.73 -4.01
C VAL A 58 -1.00 -5.41 -4.21
N VAL A 59 -0.55 -6.16 -3.21
CA VAL A 59 0.71 -6.91 -3.24
C VAL A 59 0.45 -8.36 -3.64
N LYS A 60 1.03 -8.78 -4.76
CA LYS A 60 0.91 -10.15 -5.30
C LYS A 60 2.25 -10.88 -5.19
N GLY A 61 2.24 -12.07 -4.61
CA GLY A 61 3.40 -12.95 -4.57
C GLY A 61 3.42 -13.87 -3.34
N PRO A 62 4.24 -14.93 -3.34
CA PRO A 62 4.38 -15.82 -2.20
C PRO A 62 5.17 -15.18 -1.04
N ALA A 63 4.73 -15.43 0.20
CA ALA A 63 5.48 -15.29 1.46
C ALA A 63 6.13 -13.92 1.80
N ALA A 64 5.26 -12.92 2.06
CA ALA A 64 5.06 -12.24 3.35
C ALA A 64 6.13 -11.30 4.01
N THR A 65 7.07 -10.68 3.29
CA THR A 65 7.86 -9.54 3.84
C THR A 65 7.63 -8.21 3.13
N ARG A 66 7.38 -8.21 1.82
CA ARG A 66 7.30 -6.98 1.01
C ARG A 66 6.13 -6.09 1.34
N GLN A 67 4.98 -6.65 1.72
CA GLN A 67 3.85 -5.86 2.19
C GLN A 67 4.18 -5.09 3.47
N TRP A 68 4.92 -5.70 4.39
CA TRP A 68 5.37 -5.02 5.62
C TRP A 68 6.42 -3.96 5.36
N GLN A 69 7.27 -4.17 4.35
CA GLN A 69 8.26 -3.19 3.92
C GLN A 69 7.59 -1.97 3.27
N LEU A 70 6.63 -2.20 2.38
CA LEU A 70 5.80 -1.14 1.78
C LEU A 70 5.04 -0.38 2.85
N TYR A 71 4.33 -1.09 3.74
CA TYR A 71 3.56 -0.49 4.82
C TYR A 71 4.44 0.39 5.71
N ARG A 72 5.60 -0.12 6.16
CA ARG A 72 6.49 0.64 7.04
C ARG A 72 7.15 1.84 6.36
N HIS A 73 7.46 1.74 5.08
CA HIS A 73 7.99 2.86 4.31
C HIS A 73 6.92 3.95 4.13
N LEU A 74 5.70 3.57 3.78
CA LEU A 74 4.58 4.51 3.72
C LEU A 74 4.31 5.14 5.09
N GLU A 75 4.34 4.35 6.16
CA GLU A 75 4.18 4.82 7.53
C GLU A 75 5.26 5.82 7.96
N SER A 76 6.53 5.60 7.57
CA SER A 76 7.64 6.49 7.96
C SER A 76 7.69 7.77 7.15
N GLU A 77 7.34 7.71 5.87
CA GLU A 77 7.46 8.84 4.94
C GLU A 77 6.18 9.69 4.82
N SER A 78 5.05 9.21 5.34
CA SER A 78 3.79 9.96 5.33
C SER A 78 3.54 10.73 6.64
N PRO A 79 2.83 11.88 6.59
CA PRO A 79 2.40 12.62 7.79
C PRO A 79 1.64 11.74 8.78
N ASN A 80 1.79 12.00 10.09
CA ASN A 80 1.24 11.15 11.16
C ASN A 80 -0.30 11.06 11.21
N ASP A 81 -0.98 12.05 10.64
CA ASP A 81 -2.44 12.15 10.56
C ASP A 81 -3.03 11.42 9.35
N VAL A 82 -2.20 10.91 8.43
CA VAL A 82 -2.67 10.11 7.30
C VAL A 82 -3.16 8.74 7.78
N VAL A 83 -4.41 8.44 7.42
CA VAL A 83 -5.00 7.10 7.54
C VAL A 83 -4.21 6.13 6.64
N LEU A 84 -3.72 5.06 7.24
CA LEU A 84 -2.99 4.00 6.56
C LEU A 84 -3.39 2.67 7.19
N TRP A 85 -3.74 1.68 6.38
CA TRP A 85 -4.05 0.34 6.88
C TRP A 85 -3.65 -0.77 5.93
N MET A 86 -3.56 -1.99 6.47
CA MET A 86 -3.24 -3.20 5.71
C MET A 86 -4.11 -4.38 6.12
N MET A 87 -4.61 -5.09 5.12
CA MET A 87 -5.39 -6.32 5.25
C MET A 87 -4.79 -7.47 4.43
N ASN A 88 -5.11 -8.70 4.82
CA ASN A 88 -4.82 -9.87 4.01
C ASN A 88 -6.04 -10.34 3.22
N ASP A 89 -5.85 -11.25 2.26
CA ASP A 89 -6.94 -11.86 1.48
C ASP A 89 -8.01 -12.61 2.30
N GLY A 90 -7.76 -12.88 3.58
CA GLY A 90 -8.79 -13.36 4.51
C GLY A 90 -9.71 -12.25 5.04
N ALA A 91 -9.58 -11.04 4.50
CA ALA A 91 -10.18 -9.80 5.00
C ALA A 91 -9.84 -9.48 6.46
N VAL A 92 -8.74 -10.05 6.97
CA VAL A 92 -8.29 -9.78 8.34
C VAL A 92 -7.48 -8.49 8.33
N PHE A 93 -7.92 -7.52 9.10
CA PHE A 93 -7.15 -6.31 9.40
C PHE A 93 -5.90 -6.68 10.19
N VAL A 94 -4.73 -6.22 9.74
CA VAL A 94 -3.44 -6.62 10.33
C VAL A 94 -2.69 -5.45 10.95
N ALA A 95 -2.80 -4.24 10.38
CA ALA A 95 -2.16 -3.04 10.91
C ALA A 95 -2.88 -1.77 10.46
N GLY A 96 -2.83 -0.73 11.30
CA GLY A 96 -3.39 0.60 11.01
C GLY A 96 -2.71 1.73 11.76
N ARG A 97 -2.71 2.92 11.16
CA ARG A 97 -2.29 4.21 11.74
C ARG A 97 -3.27 5.29 11.31
N GLY A 98 -3.44 6.32 12.15
CA GLY A 98 -4.21 7.53 11.81
C GLY A 98 -5.71 7.30 11.69
N THR A 99 -6.21 6.13 12.09
CA THR A 99 -7.59 5.69 11.85
C THR A 99 -8.22 5.11 13.12
N THR A 100 -9.55 5.11 13.18
CA THR A 100 -10.37 4.51 14.23
C THR A 100 -10.98 3.18 13.77
N ALA A 101 -11.39 2.32 14.70
CA ALA A 101 -12.10 1.08 14.34
C ALA A 101 -13.36 1.34 13.49
N ALA A 102 -14.08 2.42 13.78
CA ALA A 102 -15.28 2.81 13.03
C ALA A 102 -14.97 3.21 11.58
N GLU A 103 -13.88 3.95 11.35
CA GLU A 103 -13.42 4.32 9.99
C GLU A 103 -12.92 3.11 9.20
N LEU A 104 -12.57 2.02 9.88
CA LEU A 104 -12.19 0.74 9.28
C LEU A 104 -13.37 -0.22 9.06
N GLY A 105 -14.60 0.19 9.41
CA GLY A 105 -15.78 -0.66 9.31
C GLY A 105 -15.79 -1.85 10.29
N LEU A 106 -15.09 -1.73 11.43
CA LEU A 106 -14.98 -2.75 12.48
C LEU A 106 -15.89 -2.46 13.69
#